data_AF-A0A956H4T2-F1
#
_entry.id   AF-A0A956H4T2-F1
#
_cell.length_a   1.000
_cell.length_b   1.000
_cell.length_c   1.000
_cell.angle_alpha   90.00
_cell.angle_beta   90.00
_cell.angle_gamma   90.00
#
_symmetry.space_group_name_H-M   'P 1'
#
loop_
_entity.id
_entity.type
_entity.pdbx_description
1 polymer ?
#
loop_
_entity_poly.entity_id
_entity_poly.type
_entity_poly.pdbx_seq_one_letter_code
_entity_poly.pdbx_strand_id
1 'polypeptide(L)'
;MSRATVLGVSLSLGLLASLACDRKWDFECTSVWEGRTGNELARKVYSYPQMADEKAATARCEEDMLKDRPKGGKAASCHCVGQE
;
A
#
# COMPACT_ATOMS: atom_id res chain seq x y z
N MET A 1 20.97 44.70 41.64
CA MET A 1 20.42 45.03 40.31
C MET A 1 20.32 43.75 39.51
N SER A 2 19.14 43.53 38.93
CA SER A 2 18.69 42.27 38.34
C SER A 2 19.10 42.11 36.88
N ARG A 3 19.25 40.85 36.49
CA ARG A 3 18.87 40.24 35.20
C ARG A 3 19.78 40.43 33.95
N ALA A 4 20.24 39.26 33.49
CA ALA A 4 20.19 38.72 32.12
C ALA A 4 20.95 39.50 31.03
N THR A 5 21.73 38.85 30.16
CA THR A 5 21.17 38.00 29.11
C THR A 5 22.24 37.05 28.56
N VAL A 6 21.94 35.75 28.65
CA VAL A 6 22.64 34.66 27.96
C VAL A 6 22.17 34.69 26.50
N LEU A 7 23.08 34.83 25.55
CA LEU A 7 22.83 34.47 24.14
C LEU A 7 23.70 33.26 23.82
N GLY A 8 23.16 32.10 24.18
CA GLY A 8 23.69 30.81 23.78
C GLY A 8 23.48 30.62 22.29
N VAL A 9 24.60 30.52 21.57
CA VAL A 9 24.67 30.03 20.19
C VAL A 9 24.01 28.65 20.15
N SER A 10 22.78 28.60 19.63
CA SER A 10 22.06 27.35 19.43
C SER A 10 22.51 26.74 18.11
N LEU A 11 23.71 26.15 18.09
CA LEU A 11 24.10 25.15 17.09
C LEU A 11 23.41 23.84 17.47
N SER A 12 22.31 23.50 16.79
CA SER A 12 21.81 22.13 16.71
C SER A 12 21.15 21.94 15.35
N LEU A 13 22.00 21.80 14.33
CA LEU A 13 21.64 21.16 13.07
C LEU A 13 21.22 19.72 13.36
N GLY A 14 20.05 19.36 12.82
CA GLY A 14 19.73 18.01 12.34
C GLY A 14 19.63 16.90 13.37
N LEU A 15 18.41 16.42 13.64
CA LEU A 15 18.08 14.98 13.63
C LEU A 15 16.58 14.72 13.88
N LEU A 16 15.69 15.44 13.21
CA LEU A 16 14.26 15.07 13.20
C LEU A 16 13.75 14.99 11.76
N ALA A 17 14.58 14.42 10.88
CA ALA A 17 14.06 13.80 9.68
C ALA A 17 13.31 12.54 10.14
N SER A 18 11.99 12.68 10.24
CA SER A 18 11.07 11.66 9.74
C SER A 18 11.45 10.22 10.07
N LEU A 19 11.34 9.82 11.34
CA LEU A 19 10.96 8.43 11.64
C LEU A 19 9.50 8.26 11.20
N ALA A 20 9.24 8.38 9.89
CA ALA A 20 8.13 7.65 9.30
C ALA A 20 8.54 6.20 9.49
N CYS A 21 8.10 5.60 10.59
CA CYS A 21 8.05 4.15 10.69
C CYS A 21 7.20 3.72 9.49
N ASP A 22 7.85 3.35 8.39
CA ASP A 22 7.25 2.67 7.25
C ASP A 22 6.75 1.34 7.80
N ARG A 23 5.57 1.39 8.46
CA ARG A 23 4.90 0.21 8.96
C ARG A 23 4.51 -0.55 7.71
N LYS A 24 5.20 -1.66 7.49
CA LYS A 24 4.87 -2.59 6.44
C LYS A 24 3.72 -3.45 6.95
N TRP A 25 2.67 -3.53 6.15
CA TRP A 25 1.47 -4.29 6.46
C TRP A 25 1.35 -5.44 5.48
N ASP A 26 0.79 -6.53 5.95
CA ASP A 26 0.41 -7.64 5.09
C ASP A 26 -0.98 -7.32 4.52
N PHE A 27 -1.20 -7.57 3.23
CA PHE A 27 -2.48 -7.34 2.58
C PHE A 27 -2.99 -8.61 1.93
N GLU A 28 -4.28 -8.86 2.06
CA GLU A 28 -4.98 -9.85 1.27
C GLU A 28 -5.79 -9.14 0.19
N CYS A 29 -5.53 -9.49 -1.07
CA CYS A 29 -6.19 -8.92 -2.22
C CYS A 29 -7.02 -9.97 -2.94
N THR A 30 -8.33 -9.72 -3.07
CA THR A 30 -9.21 -10.52 -3.90
C THR A 30 -9.33 -9.90 -5.27
N SER A 31 -8.94 -10.64 -6.30
CA SER A 31 -9.17 -10.30 -7.69
C SER A 31 -10.41 -11.01 -8.23
N VAL A 32 -11.21 -10.30 -9.03
CA VAL A 32 -12.37 -10.84 -9.72
C VAL A 32 -12.30 -10.48 -11.19
N TRP A 33 -12.45 -11.49 -12.05
CA TRP A 33 -12.57 -11.32 -13.49
C TRP A 33 -14.01 -11.49 -13.92
N GLU A 34 -14.50 -10.52 -14.68
CA GLU A 34 -15.84 -10.54 -15.24
C GLU A 34 -15.81 -10.82 -16.74
N GLY A 35 -16.76 -11.64 -17.18
CA GLY A 35 -17.01 -11.93 -18.58
C GLY A 35 -17.78 -10.82 -19.28
N ARG A 36 -17.97 -10.99 -20.60
CA ARG A 36 -18.65 -10.00 -21.44
C ARG A 36 -20.10 -9.72 -21.02
N THR A 37 -20.75 -10.67 -20.36
CA THR A 37 -22.14 -10.56 -19.86
C THR A 37 -22.21 -10.18 -18.38
N GLY A 38 -21.08 -9.76 -17.76
CA GLY A 38 -21.03 -9.39 -16.35
C GLY A 38 -21.06 -10.58 -15.38
N ASN A 39 -20.81 -11.80 -15.86
CA ASN A 39 -20.70 -12.97 -15.00
C ASN A 39 -19.26 -13.10 -14.46
N GLU A 40 -19.10 -13.50 -13.21
CA GLU A 40 -17.80 -13.87 -12.66
C GLU A 40 -17.24 -15.07 -13.45
N LEU A 41 -16.01 -14.92 -13.94
CA LEU A 41 -15.27 -15.97 -14.66
C LEU A 41 -14.21 -16.61 -13.77
N ALA A 42 -13.55 -15.82 -12.95
CA ALA A 42 -12.52 -16.29 -12.04
C ALA A 42 -12.44 -15.35 -10.84
N ARG A 43 -12.17 -15.94 -9.68
CA ARG A 43 -11.83 -15.24 -8.45
C ARG A 43 -10.54 -15.84 -7.92
N LYS A 44 -9.61 -14.98 -7.49
CA LYS A 44 -8.34 -15.41 -6.91
C LYS A 44 -7.93 -14.47 -5.78
N VAL A 45 -7.46 -15.07 -4.70
CA VAL A 45 -6.93 -14.36 -3.54
C VAL A 45 -5.40 -14.36 -3.65
N TYR A 46 -4.80 -13.18 -3.44
CA TYR A 46 -3.37 -12.97 -3.37
C TYR A 46 -3.02 -12.44 -1.99
N SER A 47 -1.90 -12.92 -1.44
CA SER A 47 -1.36 -12.42 -0.18
C SER A 47 -0.07 -11.67 -0.47
N TYR A 48 -0.02 -10.39 -0.10
CA TYR A 48 1.12 -9.51 -0.28
C TYR A 48 1.68 -9.11 1.09
N PRO A 49 2.70 -9.82 1.59
CA PRO A 49 3.32 -9.47 2.84
C PRO A 49 4.19 -8.22 2.69
N GLN A 50 4.32 -7.46 3.78
CA GLN A 50 5.29 -6.40 3.93
C GLN A 50 5.15 -5.25 2.89
N MET A 51 3.94 -4.86 2.56
CA MET A 51 3.65 -3.75 1.64
C MET A 51 3.63 -2.41 2.37
N ALA A 52 3.98 -1.35 1.65
CA ALA A 52 3.99 0.02 2.19
C ALA A 52 2.58 0.51 2.55
N ASP A 53 1.59 0.21 1.71
CA ASP A 53 0.20 0.62 1.87
C ASP A 53 -0.74 -0.21 0.97
N GLU A 54 -2.05 -0.03 1.14
CA GLU A 54 -3.10 -0.74 0.38
C GLU A 54 -3.01 -0.45 -1.12
N LYS A 55 -2.58 0.76 -1.51
CA LYS A 55 -2.45 1.14 -2.91
C LYS A 55 -1.29 0.40 -3.57
N ALA A 56 -0.18 0.22 -2.87
CA ALA A 56 0.93 -0.61 -3.33
C ALA A 56 0.51 -2.08 -3.49
N ALA A 57 -0.27 -2.63 -2.55
CA ALA A 57 -0.85 -3.97 -2.65
C ALA A 57 -1.83 -4.10 -3.83
N THR A 58 -2.67 -3.09 -4.04
CA THR A 58 -3.65 -3.06 -5.15
C THR A 58 -2.96 -2.98 -6.51
N ALA A 59 -1.96 -2.10 -6.67
CA ALA A 59 -1.19 -2.02 -7.90
C ALA A 59 -0.52 -3.37 -8.23
N ARG A 60 0.02 -4.05 -7.21
CA ARG A 60 0.61 -5.37 -7.39
C ARG A 60 -0.43 -6.44 -7.76
N CYS A 61 -1.60 -6.41 -7.12
CA CYS A 61 -2.74 -7.26 -7.47
C CYS A 61 -3.15 -7.11 -8.93
N GLU A 62 -3.22 -5.88 -9.43
CA GLU A 62 -3.55 -5.59 -10.84
C GLU A 62 -2.50 -6.18 -11.79
N GLU A 63 -1.21 -6.04 -11.48
CA GLU A 63 -0.14 -6.62 -12.29
C GLU A 63 -0.20 -8.15 -12.33
N ASP A 64 -0.43 -8.80 -11.18
CA ASP A 64 -0.45 -10.25 -11.09
C ASP A 64 -1.72 -10.84 -11.71
N MET A 65 -2.89 -10.21 -11.51
CA MET A 65 -4.13 -10.71 -12.11
C MET A 65 -4.15 -10.61 -13.64
N LEU A 66 -3.43 -9.64 -14.23
CA LEU A 66 -3.31 -9.51 -15.68
C LEU A 66 -2.53 -10.67 -16.30
N LYS A 67 -1.55 -11.23 -15.56
CA LYS A 67 -0.81 -12.44 -15.98
C LYS A 67 -1.71 -13.66 -15.98
N ASP A 68 -2.69 -13.69 -15.07
CA ASP A 68 -3.64 -14.79 -14.88
C ASP A 68 -5.00 -14.55 -15.57
N ARG A 69 -5.05 -13.68 -16.57
CA ARG A 69 -6.31 -13.32 -17.25
C ARG A 69 -7.00 -14.56 -17.85
N PRO A 70 -8.23 -14.91 -17.42
CA PRO A 70 -8.98 -16.00 -18.01
C PRO A 70 -9.47 -15.65 -19.42
N LYS A 71 -9.61 -16.67 -20.27
CA LYS A 71 -10.15 -16.50 -21.62
C LYS A 71 -11.57 -15.91 -21.55
N GLY A 72 -11.78 -14.78 -22.21
CA GLY A 72 -13.05 -14.06 -22.19
C GLY A 72 -13.21 -13.04 -21.06
N GLY A 73 -12.22 -12.90 -20.17
CA GLY A 73 -12.17 -11.83 -19.16
C GLY A 73 -12.09 -10.47 -19.82
N LYS A 74 -13.02 -9.58 -19.49
CA LYS A 74 -13.21 -8.27 -20.13
C LYS A 74 -13.07 -7.11 -19.15
N ALA A 75 -13.42 -7.34 -17.89
CA ALA A 75 -13.19 -6.44 -16.78
C ALA A 75 -12.57 -7.20 -15.61
N ALA A 76 -11.82 -6.46 -14.80
CA ALA A 76 -11.00 -6.96 -13.72
C ALA A 76 -11.10 -5.96 -12.56
N SER A 77 -11.28 -6.46 -11.34
CA SER A 77 -11.19 -5.64 -10.13
C SER A 77 -10.31 -6.35 -9.11
N CYS A 78 -9.54 -5.55 -8.37
CA CYS A 78 -8.77 -5.99 -7.21
C CYS A 78 -9.27 -5.21 -6.00
N HIS A 79 -9.53 -5.93 -4.91
CA HIS A 79 -9.86 -5.33 -3.62
C HIS A 79 -8.92 -5.87 -2.56
N CYS A 80 -8.15 -4.99 -1.95
CA CYS A 80 -7.14 -5.31 -0.95
C CYS A 80 -7.59 -4.86 0.42
N VAL A 81 -7.33 -5.69 1.44
CA VAL A 81 -7.62 -5.40 2.84
C VAL A 81 -6.36 -5.67 3.65
N GLY A 82 -5.96 -4.71 4.48
CA GLY A 82 -4.85 -4.86 5.42
C GLY A 82 -5.17 -5.94 6.46
N GLN A 83 -4.20 -6.82 6.70
CA GLN A 83 -4.26 -7.84 7.74
C GLN A 83 -3.54 -7.30 8.99
N GLU A 84 -4.19 -7.43 10.15
CA GLU A 84 -3.62 -7.07 11.47
C GLU A 84 -2.78 -8.19 12.08
#